data_AF-A0A1Q5XTS2-F1
#
_entry.id   AF-A0A1Q5XTS2-F1
#
_cell.length_a   1.000
_cell.length_b   1.000
_cell.length_c   1.000
_cell.angle_alpha   90.00
_cell.angle_beta   90.00
_cell.angle_gamma   90.00
#
_symmetry.space_group_name_H-M   'P 1'
#
loop_
_entity.id
_entity.type
_entity.pdbx_description
1 polymer ?
#
loop_
_entity_poly.entity_id
_entity_poly.type
_entity_poly.pdbx_seq_one_letter_code
_entity_poly.pdbx_strand_id
1 'polypeptide(L)'
;MNLSDKAIEMFESLNKQDIIEDILDFEDFHKTYHISKHKPLPERPELLLGQNGIHYLQMSLYRSRLLLDGLIDSINNNNVLVGVLCTRAHFETSAGVGYLLKNLRGYYNKDISFENLELTLSRLLLGTKTKGGLDDAPDPVNVLTMITAADKLFSELSKLSEPLFRTYYDSLSELCHPNSFGLQLSGGINKVGIVRYRGLNEPYEVDIHTSSLFRVSSAGFKAFYKEARKLLEVNEELPIEIK
;
A
#
# COMPACT_ATOMS: atom_id res chain seq x y z
N MET A 1 -9.23 -14.11 -0.24
CA MET A 1 -8.60 -15.33 0.32
C MET A 1 -8.81 -15.30 1.82
N ASN A 2 -9.05 -16.42 2.51
CA ASN A 2 -9.14 -16.43 3.98
C ASN A 2 -7.86 -17.03 4.58
N LEU A 3 -7.52 -16.65 5.82
CA LEU A 3 -6.49 -17.35 6.59
C LEU A 3 -6.92 -18.80 6.82
N SER A 4 -5.98 -19.73 6.72
CA SER A 4 -6.22 -21.14 7.04
C SER A 4 -6.35 -21.34 8.56
N ASP A 5 -7.08 -22.37 8.99
CA ASP A 5 -7.24 -22.71 10.41
C ASP A 5 -5.88 -22.85 11.11
N LYS A 6 -4.92 -23.49 10.43
CA LYS A 6 -3.53 -23.61 10.90
C LYS A 6 -2.86 -22.24 11.13
N ALA A 7 -3.07 -21.27 10.24
CA ALA A 7 -2.52 -19.93 10.40
C ALA A 7 -3.18 -19.18 11.57
N ILE A 8 -4.48 -19.36 11.76
CA ILE A 8 -5.25 -18.78 12.87
C ILE A 8 -4.75 -19.34 14.21
N GLU A 9 -4.75 -20.67 14.37
CA GLU A 9 -4.26 -21.36 15.58
C GLU A 9 -2.83 -20.93 15.95
N MET A 10 -1.99 -20.73 14.93
CA MET A 10 -0.63 -20.28 15.09
C MET A 10 -0.54 -18.84 15.61
N PHE A 11 -1.28 -17.88 15.03
CA PHE A 11 -1.32 -16.51 15.57
C PHE A 11 -1.90 -16.47 16.99
N GLU A 12 -2.92 -17.29 17.28
CA GLU A 12 -3.49 -17.41 18.62
C GLU A 12 -2.46 -17.94 19.63
N SER A 13 -1.70 -18.97 19.26
CA SER A 13 -0.63 -19.55 20.10
C SER A 13 0.49 -18.55 20.42
N LEU A 14 0.68 -17.56 19.55
CA LEU A 14 1.68 -16.49 19.68
C LEU A 14 1.12 -15.22 20.36
N ASN A 15 -0.16 -15.24 20.76
CA ASN A 15 -0.89 -14.09 21.30
C ASN A 15 -0.88 -12.88 20.34
N LYS A 16 -1.19 -13.14 19.07
CA LYS A 16 -1.21 -12.19 17.93
C LYS A 16 -2.57 -12.13 17.23
N GLN A 17 -3.65 -12.24 18.00
CA GLN A 17 -5.02 -12.12 17.49
C GLN A 17 -5.28 -10.75 16.84
N ASP A 18 -4.57 -9.71 17.28
CA ASP A 18 -4.67 -8.36 16.72
C ASP A 18 -4.34 -8.32 15.22
N ILE A 19 -3.43 -9.17 14.74
CA ILE A 19 -3.10 -9.28 13.31
C ILE A 19 -4.29 -9.83 12.51
N ILE A 20 -5.02 -10.81 13.05
CA ILE A 20 -6.22 -11.37 12.41
C ILE A 20 -7.30 -10.29 12.33
N GLU A 21 -7.52 -9.57 13.43
CA GLU A 21 -8.48 -8.47 13.50
C GLU A 21 -8.13 -7.37 12.48
N ASP A 22 -6.86 -7.00 12.34
CA ASP A 22 -6.42 -5.99 11.36
C ASP A 22 -6.64 -6.44 9.91
N ILE A 23 -6.47 -7.74 9.61
CA ILE A 23 -6.76 -8.31 8.29
C ILE A 23 -8.26 -8.22 7.99
N LEU A 24 -9.10 -8.66 8.93
CA LEU A 24 -10.56 -8.63 8.78
C LEU A 24 -11.09 -7.20 8.66
N ASP A 25 -10.58 -6.28 9.47
CA ASP A 25 -10.92 -4.85 9.38
C ASP A 25 -10.54 -4.26 8.02
N PHE A 26 -9.42 -4.67 7.43
CA PHE A 26 -9.07 -4.23 6.08
C PHE A 26 -9.98 -4.80 5.00
N GLU A 27 -10.42 -6.06 5.14
CA GLU A 27 -11.40 -6.65 4.23
C GLU A 27 -12.74 -5.91 4.29
N ASP A 28 -13.21 -5.57 5.49
CA ASP A 28 -14.44 -4.82 5.68
C ASP A 28 -14.32 -3.39 5.17
N PHE A 29 -13.16 -2.76 5.34
CA PHE A 29 -12.84 -1.49 4.69
C PHE A 29 -12.95 -1.59 3.17
N HIS A 30 -12.38 -2.63 2.54
CA HIS A 30 -12.52 -2.83 1.10
C HIS A 30 -13.97 -3.04 0.68
N LYS A 31 -14.73 -3.92 1.36
CA LYS A 31 -16.16 -4.13 1.07
C LYS A 31 -16.97 -2.84 1.15
N THR A 32 -16.63 -1.97 2.09
CA THR A 32 -17.34 -0.71 2.32
C THR A 32 -17.07 0.33 1.24
N TYR A 33 -15.81 0.47 0.82
CA TYR A 33 -15.39 1.57 -0.06
C TYR A 33 -15.17 1.18 -1.52
N HIS A 34 -15.12 -0.12 -1.83
CA HIS A 34 -14.91 -0.58 -3.19
C HIS A 34 -16.16 -0.38 -4.03
N ILE A 35 -15.97 0.25 -5.18
CA ILE A 35 -17.02 0.45 -6.18
C ILE A 35 -16.55 -0.22 -7.46
N SER A 36 -17.31 -1.22 -7.89
CA SER A 36 -16.95 -2.05 -9.05
C SER A 36 -17.08 -1.29 -10.36
N LYS A 37 -17.92 -0.25 -10.40
CA LYS A 37 -18.21 0.48 -11.63
C LYS A 37 -18.60 1.94 -11.39
N HIS A 38 -18.01 2.81 -12.20
CA HIS A 38 -18.41 4.20 -12.33
C HIS A 38 -19.03 4.48 -13.70
N LYS A 39 -19.89 5.49 -13.76
CA LYS A 39 -20.28 6.15 -15.00
C LYS A 39 -19.84 7.62 -14.97
N PRO A 40 -19.45 8.19 -16.13
CA PRO A 40 -19.24 9.62 -16.23
C PRO A 40 -20.55 10.37 -15.92
N LEU A 41 -20.43 11.61 -15.48
CA LEU A 41 -21.57 12.51 -15.35
C LEU A 41 -22.18 12.81 -16.74
N PRO A 42 -23.49 13.08 -16.82
CA PRO A 42 -24.14 13.41 -18.09
C PRO A 42 -23.55 14.65 -18.77
N GLU A 43 -23.20 15.66 -17.95
CA GLU A 43 -22.45 16.84 -18.37
C GLU A 43 -21.01 16.71 -17.88
N ARG A 44 -20.04 17.08 -18.72
CA ARG A 44 -18.62 16.99 -18.38
C ARG A 44 -18.26 18.16 -17.45
N PRO A 45 -17.75 17.92 -16.24
CA PRO A 45 -17.27 19.00 -15.37
C PRO A 45 -16.15 19.79 -16.03
N GLU A 46 -16.00 21.06 -15.63
CA GLU A 46 -14.90 21.94 -16.06
C GLU A 46 -13.55 21.32 -15.71
N LEU A 47 -13.42 20.80 -14.48
CA LEU A 47 -12.24 20.12 -13.98
C LEU A 47 -12.55 18.63 -13.76
N LEU A 48 -11.70 17.74 -14.29
CA LEU A 48 -11.87 16.29 -14.12
C LEU A 48 -11.22 15.74 -12.83
N LEU A 49 -10.93 16.59 -11.86
CA LEU A 49 -10.21 16.20 -10.64
C LEU A 49 -11.00 15.19 -9.80
N GLY A 50 -12.29 15.41 -9.58
CA GLY A 50 -13.18 14.45 -8.91
C GLY A 50 -13.18 13.07 -9.57
N GLN A 51 -13.36 13.07 -10.90
CA GLN A 51 -13.41 11.85 -11.72
C GLN A 51 -12.09 11.06 -11.67
N ASN A 52 -10.97 11.72 -11.96
CA ASN A 52 -9.66 11.08 -12.03
C ASN A 52 -9.14 10.72 -10.63
N GLY A 53 -9.44 11.52 -9.62
CA GLY A 53 -9.07 11.27 -8.23
C GLY A 53 -9.77 10.03 -7.68
N ILE A 54 -11.09 9.91 -7.88
CA ILE A 54 -11.85 8.71 -7.49
C ILE A 54 -11.39 7.48 -8.27
N HIS A 55 -11.06 7.62 -9.56
CA HIS A 55 -10.51 6.53 -10.34
C HIS A 55 -9.18 6.01 -9.76
N TYR A 56 -8.23 6.90 -9.46
CA TYR A 56 -6.97 6.53 -8.82
C TYR A 56 -7.16 5.86 -7.46
N LEU A 57 -8.08 6.40 -6.64
CA LEU A 57 -8.40 5.82 -5.33
C LEU A 57 -8.94 4.39 -5.48
N GLN A 58 -9.92 4.15 -6.35
CA GLN A 58 -10.47 2.79 -6.53
C GLN A 58 -9.43 1.80 -7.06
N MET A 59 -8.58 2.21 -8.02
CA MET A 59 -7.48 1.36 -8.50
C MET A 59 -6.50 1.02 -7.38
N SER A 60 -6.17 2.01 -6.53
CA SER A 60 -5.28 1.82 -5.38
C SER A 60 -5.89 0.90 -4.33
N LEU A 61 -7.20 1.04 -4.06
CA LEU A 61 -7.94 0.17 -3.13
C LEU A 61 -7.97 -1.28 -3.61
N TYR A 62 -8.27 -1.50 -4.88
CA TYR A 62 -8.27 -2.84 -5.46
C TYR A 62 -6.87 -3.47 -5.45
N ARG A 63 -5.83 -2.71 -5.85
CA ARG A 63 -4.44 -3.16 -5.77
C ARG A 63 -4.05 -3.52 -4.34
N SER A 64 -4.43 -2.70 -3.36
CA SER A 64 -4.18 -2.95 -1.95
C SER A 64 -4.84 -4.26 -1.47
N ARG A 65 -6.06 -4.57 -1.92
CA ARG A 65 -6.71 -5.86 -1.65
C ARG A 65 -5.95 -7.05 -2.24
N LEU A 66 -5.50 -6.95 -3.49
CA LEU A 66 -4.70 -8.03 -4.11
C LEU A 66 -3.40 -8.29 -3.35
N LEU A 67 -2.77 -7.23 -2.81
CA LEU A 67 -1.56 -7.36 -1.99
C LEU A 67 -1.85 -8.00 -0.62
N LEU A 68 -3.01 -7.73 -0.03
CA LEU A 68 -3.48 -8.46 1.15
C LEU A 68 -3.71 -9.94 0.84
N ASP A 69 -4.36 -10.27 -0.28
CA ASP A 69 -4.56 -11.67 -0.69
C ASP A 69 -3.21 -12.39 -0.84
N GLY A 70 -2.21 -11.75 -1.45
CA GLY A 70 -0.85 -12.28 -1.56
C GLY A 70 -0.14 -12.46 -0.22
N LEU A 71 -0.37 -11.56 0.75
CA LEU A 71 0.12 -11.74 2.12
C LEU A 71 -0.55 -12.94 2.80
N ILE A 72 -1.87 -13.09 2.70
CA ILE A 72 -2.59 -14.24 3.26
C ILE A 72 -2.08 -15.55 2.64
N ASP A 73 -1.89 -15.58 1.33
CA ASP A 73 -1.30 -16.74 0.64
C ASP A 73 0.10 -17.06 1.13
N SER A 74 0.93 -16.03 1.34
CA SER A 74 2.28 -16.20 1.87
C SER A 74 2.28 -16.80 3.28
N ILE A 75 1.34 -16.40 4.14
CA ILE A 75 1.19 -16.93 5.50
C ILE A 75 0.72 -18.39 5.43
N ASN A 76 -0.33 -18.67 4.66
CA ASN A 76 -0.89 -20.02 4.50
C ASN A 76 0.13 -21.02 3.95
N ASN A 77 1.02 -20.57 3.06
CA ASN A 77 2.03 -21.40 2.41
C ASN A 77 3.44 -21.24 2.99
N ASN A 78 3.59 -20.51 4.11
CA ASN A 78 4.88 -20.30 4.77
C ASN A 78 5.97 -19.72 3.83
N ASN A 79 5.58 -18.83 2.92
CA ASN A 79 6.44 -18.22 1.91
C ASN A 79 6.76 -16.76 2.25
N VAL A 80 7.68 -16.56 3.19
CA VAL A 80 8.02 -15.23 3.72
C VAL A 80 8.49 -14.24 2.68
N LEU A 81 9.23 -14.69 1.66
CA LEU A 81 9.69 -13.79 0.60
C LEU A 81 8.49 -13.12 -0.11
N VAL A 82 7.42 -13.88 -0.37
CA VAL A 82 6.19 -13.33 -0.95
C VAL A 82 5.51 -12.36 0.02
N GLY A 83 5.45 -12.68 1.31
CA GLY A 83 4.88 -11.79 2.33
C GLY A 83 5.59 -10.44 2.38
N VAL A 84 6.93 -10.47 2.39
CA VAL A 84 7.78 -9.26 2.37
C VAL A 84 7.53 -8.44 1.10
N LEU A 85 7.51 -9.08 -0.07
CA LEU A 85 7.25 -8.41 -1.35
C LEU A 85 5.87 -7.77 -1.39
N CYS A 86 4.82 -8.49 -0.98
CA CYS A 86 3.45 -7.99 -0.92
C CYS A 86 3.35 -6.80 0.04
N THR A 87 3.96 -6.90 1.21
CA THR A 87 3.93 -5.82 2.21
C THR A 87 4.69 -4.59 1.74
N ARG A 88 5.87 -4.76 1.15
CA ARG A 88 6.64 -3.65 0.55
C ARG A 88 5.82 -2.94 -0.53
N ALA A 89 5.24 -3.69 -1.46
CA ALA A 89 4.38 -3.14 -2.50
C ALA A 89 3.13 -2.45 -1.93
N HIS A 90 2.64 -2.91 -0.77
CA HIS A 90 1.52 -2.26 -0.08
C HIS A 90 1.96 -0.90 0.50
N PHE A 91 3.15 -0.79 1.10
CA PHE A 91 3.73 0.51 1.48
C PHE A 91 3.80 1.49 0.30
N GLU A 92 4.23 1.03 -0.87
CA GLU A 92 4.26 1.88 -2.07
C GLU A 92 2.86 2.33 -2.50
N THR A 93 1.88 1.44 -2.43
CA THR A 93 0.48 1.72 -2.78
C THR A 93 -0.15 2.72 -1.80
N SER A 94 0.01 2.50 -0.50
CA SER A 94 -0.36 3.44 0.55
C SER A 94 0.31 4.80 0.39
N ALA A 95 1.60 4.80 0.02
CA ALA A 95 2.34 6.03 -0.17
C ALA A 95 1.88 6.82 -1.40
N GLY A 96 1.46 6.15 -2.46
CA GLY A 96 0.81 6.80 -3.60
C GLY A 96 -0.48 7.53 -3.21
N VAL A 97 -1.33 6.89 -2.40
CA VAL A 97 -2.54 7.53 -1.86
C VAL A 97 -2.21 8.69 -0.92
N GLY A 98 -1.20 8.52 -0.05
CA GLY A 98 -0.70 9.62 0.80
C GLY A 98 -0.13 10.78 -0.01
N TYR A 99 0.58 10.50 -1.10
CA TYR A 99 1.09 11.54 -2.00
C TYR A 99 -0.04 12.30 -2.70
N LEU A 100 -1.09 11.61 -3.16
CA LEU A 100 -2.29 12.27 -3.67
C LEU A 100 -2.93 13.17 -2.61
N LEU A 101 -3.15 12.65 -1.39
CA LEU A 101 -3.74 13.42 -0.28
C LEU A 101 -2.96 14.70 0.01
N LYS A 102 -1.63 14.61 0.09
CA LYS A 102 -0.75 15.78 0.30
C LYS A 102 -1.01 16.86 -0.76
N ASN A 103 -1.11 16.48 -2.03
CA ASN A 103 -1.31 17.42 -3.12
C ASN A 103 -2.74 17.95 -3.18
N LEU A 104 -3.75 17.15 -2.84
CA LEU A 104 -5.13 17.62 -2.66
C LEU A 104 -5.22 18.69 -1.57
N ARG A 105 -4.64 18.43 -0.39
CA ARG A 105 -4.57 19.42 0.70
C ARG A 105 -3.87 20.70 0.23
N GLY A 106 -2.73 20.58 -0.46
CA GLY A 106 -2.02 21.74 -0.99
C GLY A 106 -2.85 22.55 -2.00
N TYR A 107 -3.57 21.89 -2.89
CA TYR A 107 -4.42 22.57 -3.87
C TYR A 107 -5.59 23.30 -3.21
N TYR A 108 -6.36 22.63 -2.35
CA TYR A 108 -7.51 23.27 -1.68
C TYR A 108 -7.09 24.36 -0.68
N ASN A 109 -5.87 24.30 -0.15
CA ASN A 109 -5.27 25.37 0.66
C ASN A 109 -4.63 26.48 -0.18
N LYS A 110 -4.62 26.37 -1.52
CA LYS A 110 -4.00 27.31 -2.47
C LYS A 110 -2.47 27.38 -2.39
N ASP A 111 -1.84 26.33 -1.88
CA ASP A 111 -0.37 26.18 -1.83
C ASP A 111 0.21 25.72 -3.18
N ILE A 112 -0.59 25.01 -4.00
CA ILE A 112 -0.23 24.61 -5.37
C ILE A 112 -1.36 24.95 -6.34
N SER A 113 -1.00 25.16 -7.61
CA SER A 113 -1.98 25.38 -8.69
C SER A 113 -2.66 24.08 -9.14
N PHE A 114 -3.77 24.22 -9.87
CA PHE A 114 -4.49 23.10 -10.45
C PHE A 114 -3.60 22.30 -11.42
N GLU A 115 -2.80 22.96 -12.25
CA GLU A 115 -1.92 22.32 -13.24
C GLU A 115 -0.89 21.42 -12.58
N ASN A 116 -0.36 21.82 -11.41
CA ASN A 116 0.57 21.00 -10.64
C ASN A 116 -0.11 19.75 -10.06
N LEU A 117 -1.36 19.88 -9.60
CA LEU A 117 -2.15 18.76 -9.11
C LEU A 117 -2.56 17.81 -10.25
N GLU A 118 -2.97 18.36 -11.40
CA GLU A 118 -3.33 17.59 -12.59
C GLU A 118 -2.12 16.79 -13.10
N LEU A 119 -0.95 17.43 -13.21
CA LEU A 119 0.30 16.75 -13.56
C LEU A 119 0.62 15.64 -12.55
N THR A 120 0.44 15.91 -11.25
CA THR A 120 0.65 14.90 -10.20
C THR A 120 -0.26 13.69 -10.40
N LEU A 121 -1.55 13.92 -10.62
CA LEU A 121 -2.52 12.85 -10.81
C LEU A 121 -2.26 12.06 -12.11
N SER A 122 -1.89 12.75 -13.18
CA SER A 122 -1.47 12.15 -14.45
C SER A 122 -0.26 11.23 -14.25
N ARG A 123 0.76 11.68 -13.50
CA ARG A 123 1.94 10.86 -13.17
C ARG A 123 1.62 9.65 -12.29
N LEU A 124 0.65 9.76 -11.40
CA LEU A 124 0.19 8.65 -10.55
C LEU A 124 -0.62 7.60 -11.33
N LEU A 125 -1.43 8.03 -12.31
CA LEU A 125 -2.27 7.15 -13.12
C LEU A 125 -1.54 6.53 -14.31
N LEU A 126 -0.74 7.32 -15.03
CA LEU A 126 -0.19 6.98 -16.34
C LEU A 126 1.34 6.91 -16.35
N GLY A 127 1.99 7.19 -15.21
CA GLY A 127 3.44 7.24 -15.11
C GLY A 127 4.10 5.91 -15.44
N THR A 128 4.98 5.89 -16.46
CA THR A 128 5.80 4.72 -16.79
C THR A 128 7.22 5.11 -17.16
N LYS A 129 8.20 4.32 -16.71
CA LYS A 129 9.62 4.49 -17.08
C LYS A 129 9.92 3.96 -18.47
N THR A 130 9.30 2.83 -18.83
CA THR A 130 9.49 2.18 -20.13
C THR A 130 8.31 2.56 -21.00
N LYS A 131 8.51 3.55 -21.88
CA LYS A 131 7.42 4.12 -22.68
C LYS A 131 6.80 3.10 -23.64
N GLY A 132 7.60 2.23 -24.25
CA GLY A 132 7.08 1.05 -24.98
C GLY A 132 6.01 1.36 -26.04
N GLY A 133 6.06 2.53 -26.67
CA GLY A 133 5.05 3.03 -27.62
C GLY A 133 4.04 4.02 -27.03
N LEU A 134 4.13 4.33 -25.74
CA LEU A 134 3.41 5.42 -25.05
C LEU A 134 4.36 6.62 -24.87
N ASP A 135 4.82 7.19 -25.98
CA ASP A 135 5.88 8.20 -25.97
C ASP A 135 5.48 9.48 -25.19
N ASP A 136 4.17 9.78 -25.12
CA ASP A 136 3.62 10.90 -24.37
C ASP A 136 3.28 10.57 -22.90
N ALA A 137 3.49 9.34 -22.44
CA ALA A 137 3.20 9.00 -21.06
C ALA A 137 4.13 9.77 -20.12
N PRO A 138 3.63 10.31 -19.00
CA PRO A 138 4.47 11.09 -18.09
C PRO A 138 5.47 10.18 -17.35
N ASP A 139 6.51 10.78 -16.78
CA ASP A 139 7.42 10.04 -15.91
C ASP A 139 6.75 9.73 -14.57
N PRO A 140 6.91 8.51 -14.04
CA PRO A 140 6.28 8.15 -12.78
C PRO A 140 6.83 9.00 -11.64
N VAL A 141 6.02 9.14 -10.59
CA VAL A 141 6.50 9.71 -9.33
C VAL A 141 7.54 8.76 -8.73
N ASN A 142 8.66 9.30 -8.26
CA ASN A 142 9.67 8.50 -7.58
C ASN A 142 9.08 7.90 -6.29
N VAL A 143 9.29 6.60 -6.07
CA VAL A 143 8.73 5.89 -4.91
C VAL A 143 9.17 6.50 -3.58
N LEU A 144 10.42 6.94 -3.43
CA LEU A 144 10.90 7.55 -2.20
C LEU A 144 10.24 8.92 -1.96
N THR A 145 9.91 9.66 -3.01
CA THR A 145 9.12 10.90 -2.89
C THR A 145 7.72 10.61 -2.32
N MET A 146 7.08 9.54 -2.78
CA MET A 146 5.78 9.10 -2.24
C MET A 146 5.93 8.66 -0.77
N ILE A 147 6.93 7.82 -0.46
CA ILE A 147 7.20 7.33 0.89
C ILE A 147 7.43 8.50 1.86
N THR A 148 8.22 9.50 1.49
CA THR A 148 8.44 10.70 2.34
C THR A 148 7.15 11.48 2.58
N ALA A 149 6.25 11.57 1.60
CA ALA A 149 4.96 12.22 1.80
C ALA A 149 4.06 11.43 2.76
N ALA A 150 4.01 10.10 2.59
CA ALA A 150 3.27 9.19 3.45
C ALA A 150 3.77 9.23 4.89
N ASP A 151 5.09 9.25 5.07
CA ASP A 151 5.77 9.31 6.36
C ASP A 151 5.37 10.57 7.13
N LYS A 152 5.43 11.74 6.49
CA LYS A 152 4.97 13.01 7.09
C LYS A 152 3.51 12.94 7.53
N LEU A 153 2.62 12.46 6.65
CA LEU A 153 1.19 12.32 6.98
C LEU A 153 0.96 11.32 8.10
N PHE A 154 1.72 10.23 8.14
CA PHE A 154 1.60 9.21 9.18
C PHE A 154 2.08 9.73 10.53
N SER A 155 3.16 10.52 10.58
CA SER A 155 3.62 11.21 11.79
C SER A 155 2.56 12.17 12.33
N GLU A 156 1.86 12.92 11.45
CA GLU A 156 0.74 13.79 11.85
C GLU A 156 -0.40 12.99 12.51
N LEU A 157 -0.75 11.82 11.97
CA LEU A 157 -1.82 10.95 12.49
C LEU A 157 -1.44 10.27 13.81
N SER A 158 -0.24 9.72 13.88
CA SER A 158 0.24 8.93 15.02
C SER A 158 0.80 9.79 16.16
N LYS A 159 1.07 11.07 15.91
CA LYS A 159 1.80 11.99 16.80
C LYS A 159 3.20 11.49 17.17
N LEU A 160 3.78 10.64 16.33
CA LEU A 160 5.13 10.12 16.48
C LEU A 160 6.09 11.00 15.70
N SER A 161 7.23 11.33 16.31
CA SER A 161 8.29 12.12 15.67
C SER A 161 9.21 11.30 14.76
N GLU A 162 9.16 9.97 14.86
CA GLU A 162 10.02 9.07 14.09
C GLU A 162 9.45 8.78 12.70
N PRO A 163 10.30 8.67 11.66
CA PRO A 163 9.90 8.39 10.29
C PRO A 163 9.60 6.89 10.11
N LEU A 164 8.53 6.42 10.75
CA LEU A 164 8.19 4.99 10.80
C LEU A 164 7.90 4.42 9.42
N PHE A 165 7.18 5.15 8.57
CA PHE A 165 6.78 4.67 7.26
C PHE A 165 8.01 4.43 6.38
N ARG A 166 8.97 5.37 6.43
CA ARG A 166 10.24 5.24 5.72
C ARG A 166 11.11 4.13 6.29
N THR A 167 11.23 4.04 7.61
CA THR A 167 12.07 3.04 8.29
C THR A 167 11.61 1.62 7.95
N TYR A 168 10.31 1.37 8.01
CA TYR A 168 9.75 0.06 7.66
C TYR A 168 9.86 -0.28 6.18
N TYR A 169 9.65 0.70 5.29
CA TYR A 169 9.86 0.51 3.86
C TYR A 169 11.33 0.18 3.52
N ASP A 170 12.30 0.85 4.15
CA ASP A 170 13.72 0.59 3.91
C ASP A 170 14.10 -0.82 4.41
N SER A 171 13.63 -1.22 5.60
CA SER A 171 13.81 -2.59 6.13
C SER A 171 13.27 -3.67 5.17
N LEU A 172 12.03 -3.49 4.70
CA LEU A 172 11.42 -4.40 3.71
C LEU A 172 12.19 -4.43 2.39
N SER A 173 12.69 -3.27 1.94
CA SER A 173 13.47 -3.18 0.71
C SER A 173 14.79 -3.96 0.80
N GLU A 174 15.47 -3.91 1.96
CA GLU A 174 16.66 -4.73 2.19
C GLU A 174 16.37 -6.23 2.14
N LEU A 175 15.19 -6.67 2.61
CA LEU A 175 14.77 -8.07 2.55
C LEU A 175 14.34 -8.52 1.14
N CYS A 176 13.87 -7.60 0.29
CA CYS A 176 13.47 -7.89 -1.08
C CYS A 176 14.65 -8.01 -2.06
N HIS A 177 15.79 -7.40 -1.76
CA HIS A 177 16.95 -7.41 -2.64
C HIS A 177 17.76 -8.71 -2.50
N PRO A 178 18.44 -9.18 -3.56
CA PRO A 178 19.34 -10.33 -3.48
C PRO A 178 20.68 -9.96 -2.80
N ASN A 179 20.61 -9.23 -1.68
CA ASN A 179 21.75 -8.87 -0.82
C ASN A 179 21.91 -9.90 0.31
N SER A 180 22.81 -9.63 1.27
CA SER A 180 23.03 -10.52 2.41
C SER A 180 21.78 -10.78 3.23
N PHE A 181 20.92 -9.78 3.44
CA PHE A 181 19.72 -9.92 4.26
C PHE A 181 18.63 -10.70 3.52
N GLY A 182 18.35 -10.38 2.26
CA GLY A 182 17.37 -11.11 1.46
C GLY A 182 17.76 -12.57 1.22
N LEU A 183 19.05 -12.86 0.97
CA LEU A 183 19.53 -14.24 0.81
C LEU A 183 19.43 -15.04 2.12
N GLN A 184 19.57 -14.40 3.28
CA GLN A 184 19.44 -15.04 4.59
C GLN A 184 18.00 -15.47 4.92
N LEU A 185 16.99 -15.02 4.16
CA LEU A 185 15.64 -15.58 4.28
C LEU A 185 15.63 -17.09 3.96
N SER A 186 16.52 -17.54 3.09
CA SER A 186 16.62 -18.95 2.63
C SER A 186 17.57 -19.81 3.48
N GLY A 187 18.29 -19.24 4.44
CA GLY A 187 19.29 -19.98 5.21
C GLY A 187 20.19 -19.07 6.06
N GLY A 188 21.05 -19.67 6.88
CA GLY A 188 21.92 -18.92 7.78
C GLY A 188 23.28 -19.58 7.96
N ILE A 189 24.22 -18.81 8.50
CA ILE A 189 25.56 -19.28 8.88
C ILE A 189 25.69 -19.13 10.38
N ASN A 190 26.02 -20.21 11.09
CA ASN A 190 26.22 -20.14 12.53
C ASN A 190 27.62 -19.61 12.89
N LYS A 191 27.89 -19.40 14.19
CA LYS A 191 29.15 -18.84 14.68
C LYS A 191 30.40 -19.66 14.34
N VAL A 192 30.25 -20.94 13.98
CA VAL A 192 31.36 -21.83 13.60
C VAL A 192 31.44 -22.04 12.08
N GLY A 193 30.70 -21.27 11.29
CA GLY A 193 30.76 -21.30 9.83
C GLY A 193 29.92 -22.39 9.16
N ILE A 194 29.07 -23.11 9.91
CA ILE A 194 28.15 -24.09 9.31
C ILE A 194 27.01 -23.33 8.63
N VAL A 195 26.88 -23.56 7.33
CA VAL A 195 25.80 -23.04 6.50
C VAL A 195 24.63 -24.01 6.56
N ARG A 196 23.44 -23.52 6.91
CA ARG A 196 22.18 -24.26 6.82
C ARG A 196 21.29 -23.55 5.82
N TYR A 197 20.90 -24.27 4.78
CA TYR A 197 19.81 -23.87 3.90
C TYR A 197 18.51 -24.44 4.45
N ARG A 198 17.42 -23.67 4.36
CA ARG A 198 16.10 -24.17 4.76
C ARG A 198 15.57 -25.13 3.71
N GLY A 199 15.04 -26.26 4.16
CA GLY A 199 14.17 -27.10 3.34
C GLY A 199 12.84 -26.42 3.02
N LEU A 200 12.23 -26.77 1.89
CA LEU A 200 10.94 -26.22 1.43
C LEU A 200 9.78 -26.46 2.42
N ASN A 201 9.90 -27.50 3.25
CA ASN A 201 8.87 -27.90 4.22
C ASN A 201 9.20 -27.43 5.65
N GLU A 202 10.30 -26.71 5.85
CA GLU A 202 10.65 -26.20 7.17
C GLU A 202 9.74 -25.01 7.50
N PRO A 203 8.97 -25.07 8.60
CA PRO A 203 8.15 -23.94 9.01
C PRO A 203 9.07 -22.74 9.28
N TYR A 204 8.70 -21.60 8.72
CA TYR A 204 9.29 -20.33 9.09
C TYR A 204 8.59 -19.93 10.38
N GLU A 205 9.34 -19.64 11.45
CA GLU A 205 8.77 -18.98 12.62
C GLU A 205 8.21 -17.64 12.15
N VAL A 206 6.89 -17.66 11.97
CA VAL A 206 6.00 -16.71 11.31
C VAL A 206 6.55 -15.32 11.08
N ASP A 207 6.14 -14.85 9.92
CA ASP A 207 6.06 -13.50 9.38
C ASP A 207 5.37 -12.45 10.28
N ILE A 208 5.46 -12.57 11.61
CA ILE A 208 4.90 -11.62 12.59
C ILE A 208 5.44 -10.23 12.28
N HIS A 209 6.73 -10.13 11.96
CA HIS A 209 7.33 -8.84 11.61
C HIS A 209 6.63 -8.22 10.41
N THR A 210 6.60 -8.90 9.27
CA THR A 210 5.98 -8.41 8.04
C THR A 210 4.47 -8.18 8.19
N SER A 211 3.75 -9.06 8.88
CA SER A 211 2.32 -8.88 9.17
C SER A 211 2.10 -7.64 10.06
N SER A 212 2.97 -7.40 11.05
CA SER A 212 2.96 -6.17 11.85
C SER A 212 3.31 -4.93 11.02
N LEU A 213 4.21 -5.05 10.03
CA LEU A 213 4.49 -3.95 9.10
C LEU A 213 3.30 -3.69 8.16
N PHE A 214 2.61 -4.74 7.73
CA PHE A 214 1.40 -4.60 6.92
C PHE A 214 0.31 -3.84 7.67
N ARG A 215 0.12 -4.08 8.98
CA ARG A 215 -0.77 -3.29 9.83
C ARG A 215 -0.49 -1.79 9.76
N VAL A 216 0.78 -1.39 9.84
CA VAL A 216 1.17 0.03 9.75
C VAL A 216 0.79 0.60 8.38
N SER A 217 1.11 -0.14 7.32
CA SER A 217 0.79 0.24 5.95
C SER A 217 -0.71 0.34 5.70
N SER A 218 -1.50 -0.58 6.25
CA SER A 218 -2.96 -0.66 6.12
C SER A 218 -3.66 0.43 6.91
N ALA A 219 -3.18 0.74 8.12
CA ALA A 219 -3.64 1.89 8.90
C ALA A 219 -3.41 3.21 8.15
N GLY A 220 -2.21 3.40 7.61
CA GLY A 220 -1.88 4.55 6.76
C GLY A 220 -2.78 4.62 5.53
N PHE A 221 -2.92 3.51 4.78
CA PHE A 221 -3.79 3.43 3.61
C PHE A 221 -5.23 3.89 3.92
N LYS A 222 -5.85 3.29 4.94
CA LYS A 222 -7.24 3.58 5.32
C LYS A 222 -7.43 5.06 5.66
N ALA A 223 -6.50 5.63 6.44
CA ALA A 223 -6.56 7.04 6.81
C ALA A 223 -6.41 7.96 5.60
N PHE A 224 -5.37 7.75 4.79
CA PHE A 224 -5.10 8.58 3.61
C PHE A 224 -6.24 8.49 2.59
N TYR A 225 -6.76 7.29 2.36
CA TYR A 225 -7.87 7.04 1.45
C TYR A 225 -9.14 7.77 1.88
N LYS A 226 -9.56 7.60 3.14
CA LYS A 226 -10.77 8.23 3.68
C LYS A 226 -10.69 9.75 3.56
N GLU A 227 -9.53 10.33 3.87
CA GLU A 227 -9.38 11.77 3.82
C GLU A 227 -9.29 12.30 2.39
N ALA A 228 -8.54 11.66 1.50
CA ALA A 228 -8.47 12.03 0.09
C ALA A 228 -9.85 11.95 -0.56
N ARG A 229 -10.59 10.87 -0.30
CA ARG A 229 -11.96 10.70 -0.78
C ARG A 229 -12.88 11.80 -0.26
N LYS A 230 -12.83 12.10 1.05
CA LYS A 230 -13.63 13.17 1.65
C LYS A 230 -13.34 14.53 1.02
N LEU A 231 -12.07 14.86 0.74
CA LEU A 231 -11.72 16.11 0.08
C LEU A 231 -12.32 16.20 -1.33
N LEU A 232 -12.32 15.10 -2.09
CA LEU A 232 -12.96 15.05 -3.40
C LEU A 232 -14.49 15.15 -3.29
N GLU A 233 -15.12 14.40 -2.38
CA GLU A 233 -16.57 14.44 -2.15
C GLU A 233 -17.10 15.83 -1.76
N VAL A 234 -16.30 16.62 -1.05
CA VAL A 234 -16.68 17.96 -0.60
C VAL A 234 -16.49 19.03 -1.69
N ASN A 235 -15.46 18.89 -2.53
CA ASN A 235 -15.02 19.99 -3.40
C ASN A 235 -15.23 19.72 -4.89
N GLU A 236 -15.52 18.48 -5.31
CA GLU A 236 -15.50 18.08 -6.72
C GLU A 236 -16.77 17.37 -7.16
N GLU A 237 -17.06 17.46 -8.45
CA GLU A 237 -18.09 16.65 -9.10
C GLU A 237 -17.58 15.23 -9.35
N LEU A 238 -18.21 14.27 -8.68
CA LEU A 238 -17.79 12.86 -8.68
C LEU A 238 -18.45 12.02 -9.78
N PRO A 239 -17.86 10.89 -10.18
CA PRO A 239 -18.53 9.92 -11.04
C PRO A 239 -19.81 9.40 -10.40
N ILE A 240 -20.75 8.95 -11.23
CA ILE A 240 -21.92 8.22 -10.76
C ILE A 240 -21.47 6.81 -10.36
N GLU A 241 -21.61 6.48 -9.09
CA GLU A 241 -21.32 5.15 -8.55
C GLU A 241 -22.45 4.17 -8.88
N ILE A 242 -22.08 2.97 -9.37
CA ILE A 242 -23.01 1.87 -9.61
C ILE A 242 -22.70 0.78 -8.60
N LYS A 243 -23.64 0.55 -7.69
CA LYS A 243 -23.60 -0.53 -6.72
C LYS A 243 -24.07 -1.84 -7.34
#